data_AF-A0A967WET9-F1
#
_entry.id   AF-A0A967WET9-F1
#
_cell.length_a   1.000
_cell.length_b   1.000
_cell.length_c   1.000
_cell.angle_alpha   90.00
_cell.angle_beta   90.00
_cell.angle_gamma   90.00
#
_symmetry.space_group_name_H-M   'P 1'
#
loop_
_entity.id
_entity.type
_entity.pdbx_description
1 polymer ?
#
loop_
_entity_poly.entity_id
_entity_poly.type
_entity_poly.pdbx_seq_one_letter_code
_entity_poly.pdbx_strand_id
1 'polypeptide(L)'
;MAIRILVYVLGLGLLAWTLLSVTRTVILPRSAQSLLGRMVFRSVTGFFRLIASERSSFAWRDQVMALLAPIGLLTLMVVWVALVLASYMGMFWAVQQEGWSEAFFISGSSLLTL
;
A
#
# COMPACT_ATOMS: atom_id res chain seq x y z
N MET A 1 -8.59 -19.33 -20.07
CA MET A 1 -9.81 -18.81 -19.39
C MET A 1 -9.72 -18.92 -17.87
N ALA A 2 -9.50 -20.09 -17.28
CA ALA A 2 -9.45 -20.27 -15.82
C ALA A 2 -8.47 -19.33 -15.09
N ILE A 3 -7.24 -19.18 -15.59
CA ILE A 3 -6.24 -18.29 -14.99
C ILE A 3 -6.69 -16.82 -14.97
N ARG A 4 -7.44 -16.37 -15.97
CA ARG A 4 -7.92 -14.98 -16.05
C ARG A 4 -9.04 -14.72 -15.06
N ILE A 5 -9.97 -15.65 -14.93
CA ILE A 5 -11.02 -15.57 -13.90
C ILE A 5 -10.37 -15.52 -12.52
N LEU A 6 -9.37 -16.36 -12.27
CA LEU A 6 -8.63 -16.34 -11.01
C LEU A 6 -7.94 -14.99 -10.77
N VAL A 7 -7.20 -14.47 -11.75
CA VAL A 7 -6.51 -13.17 -11.62
C VAL A 7 -7.50 -12.02 -11.41
N TYR A 8 -8.63 -12.03 -12.12
CA TYR A 8 -9.68 -11.03 -11.95
C TYR A 8 -10.29 -11.07 -10.54
N VAL A 9 -10.65 -12.26 -10.05
CA VAL A 9 -11.21 -12.45 -8.70
C VAL A 9 -10.21 -12.06 -7.62
N LEU A 10 -8.92 -12.40 -7.80
CA LEU A 10 -7.86 -11.98 -6.90
C LEU A 10 -7.67 -10.45 -6.90
N GLY A 11 -7.69 -9.82 -8.07
CA GLY A 11 -7.61 -8.35 -8.20
C GLY A 11 -8.80 -7.66 -7.52
N LEU A 12 -10.01 -8.15 -7.75
CA LEU A 12 -11.23 -7.62 -7.12
C LEU A 12 -11.23 -7.81 -5.60
N GLY A 13 -10.78 -8.97 -5.12
CA GLY A 13 -10.60 -9.25 -3.70
C GLY A 13 -9.55 -8.33 -3.06
N LEU A 14 -8.42 -8.11 -3.74
CA LEU A 14 -7.37 -7.21 -3.28
C LEU A 14 -7.85 -5.75 -3.21
N LEU A 15 -8.61 -5.30 -4.21
CA LEU A 15 -9.23 -3.97 -4.22
C LEU A 15 -10.17 -3.80 -3.03
N ALA A 16 -11.10 -4.74 -2.83
CA ALA A 16 -12.05 -4.70 -1.73
C ALA A 16 -11.36 -4.71 -0.36
N TRP A 17 -10.33 -5.53 -0.19
CA TRP A 17 -9.52 -5.57 1.03
C TRP A 17 -8.76 -4.25 1.26
N THR A 18 -8.22 -3.65 0.21
CA THR A 18 -7.54 -2.35 0.26
C THR A 18 -8.52 -1.25 0.67
N LEU A 19 -9.70 -1.18 0.06
CA LEU A 19 -10.75 -0.22 0.43
C LEU A 19 -11.18 -0.38 1.89
N LEU A 20 -11.41 -1.61 2.34
CA LEU A 20 -11.72 -1.89 3.74
C LEU A 20 -10.60 -1.42 4.68
N SER A 21 -9.34 -1.57 4.28
CA SER A 21 -8.18 -1.07 5.01
C SER A 21 -8.19 0.47 5.10
N VAL A 22 -8.50 1.16 4.00
CA VAL A 22 -8.65 2.63 3.99
C VAL A 22 -9.78 3.04 4.95
N THR A 23 -10.98 2.48 4.79
CA THR A 23 -12.15 2.79 5.62
C THR A 23 -11.85 2.59 7.10
N ARG A 24 -11.24 1.45 7.47
CA ARG A 24 -10.88 1.17 8.87
C ARG A 24 -9.83 2.13 9.43
N THR A 25 -8.93 2.63 8.59
CA THR A 25 -7.84 3.48 9.05
C THR A 25 -8.24 4.96 9.12
N VAL A 26 -9.08 5.41 8.18
CA VAL A 26 -9.48 6.82 8.05
C VAL A 26 -10.74 7.13 8.87
N ILE A 27 -11.71 6.20 8.91
CA ILE A 27 -13.05 6.47 9.48
C ILE A 27 -13.16 5.93 10.90
N LEU A 28 -12.60 4.74 11.18
CA LEU A 28 -12.74 4.15 12.51
C LEU A 28 -11.71 4.72 13.50
N PRO A 29 -12.07 4.83 14.78
CA PRO A 29 -11.15 5.25 15.84
C PRO A 29 -9.93 4.32 15.92
N ARG A 30 -8.81 4.88 16.38
CA ARG A 30 -7.43 4.33 16.36
C ARG A 30 -7.27 2.90 16.90
N SER A 31 -8.24 2.39 17.66
CA SER A 31 -8.28 1.01 18.17
C SER A 31 -8.56 -0.03 17.06
N ALA A 32 -9.15 0.38 15.94
CA ALA A 32 -9.50 -0.49 14.82
C ALA A 32 -8.38 -0.59 13.76
N GLN A 33 -7.12 -0.71 14.17
CA GLN A 33 -5.99 -0.72 13.24
C GLN A 33 -6.09 -1.86 12.22
N SER A 34 -6.07 -1.49 10.93
CA SER A 34 -6.01 -2.44 9.83
C SER A 34 -4.73 -3.29 9.90
N LEU A 35 -4.81 -4.53 9.40
CA LEU A 35 -3.62 -5.42 9.32
C LEU A 35 -2.53 -4.78 8.44
N LEU A 36 -2.94 -4.16 7.32
CA LEU A 36 -2.04 -3.45 6.42
C LEU A 36 -1.34 -2.27 7.12
N GLY A 37 -2.09 -1.44 7.85
CA GLY A 37 -1.51 -0.35 8.63
C GLY A 37 -0.45 -0.85 9.62
N ARG A 38 -0.76 -1.92 10.38
CA ARG A 38 0.20 -2.53 11.30
C ARG A 38 1.45 -3.07 10.60
N MET A 39 1.30 -3.69 9.44
CA MET A 39 2.44 -4.17 8.64
C MET A 39 3.31 -3.02 8.16
N VAL A 40 2.71 -1.98 7.56
CA VAL A 40 3.44 -0.81 7.05
C VAL A 40 4.17 -0.08 8.18
N PHE A 41 3.50 0.22 9.30
CA PHE A 41 4.14 0.88 10.44
C PHE A 41 5.28 0.05 11.04
N ARG A 42 5.13 -1.28 11.10
CA ARG A 42 6.21 -2.15 11.55
C ARG A 42 7.40 -2.11 10.60
N SER A 43 7.17 -2.15 9.28
CA SER A 43 8.23 -2.06 8.27
C SER A 43 8.97 -0.72 8.32
N VAL A 44 8.23 0.39 8.39
CA VAL A 44 8.81 1.74 8.51
C VAL A 44 9.59 1.86 9.82
N THR A 45 9.05 1.36 10.94
CA THR A 45 9.77 1.36 12.23
C THR A 45 11.05 0.54 12.16
N GLY A 46 11.02 -0.62 11.50
CA GLY A 46 12.23 -1.42 11.26
C GLY A 46 13.30 -0.64 10.51
N PHE A 47 12.92 0.02 9.41
CA PHE A 47 13.83 0.86 8.63
C PHE A 47 14.42 2.02 9.45
N PHE A 48 13.58 2.72 10.22
CA PHE A 48 14.04 3.82 11.07
C PHE A 48 14.98 3.35 12.19
N ARG A 49 14.75 2.17 12.75
CA ARG A 49 15.65 1.57 13.76
C ARG A 49 17.00 1.17 13.17
N LEU A 50 17.05 0.76 11.90
CA LEU A 50 18.32 0.49 11.22
C LEU A 50 19.15 1.77 11.05
N ILE A 51 18.49 2.89 10.70
CA ILE A 51 19.14 4.20 10.57
C ILE A 51 19.56 4.74 11.95
N ALA A 52 18.68 4.65 12.92
CA ALA A 52 18.89 5.10 14.28
C ALA A 52 19.49 3.98 15.16
N SER A 53 20.62 3.44 14.70
CA SER A 53 21.40 2.39 15.37
C SER A 53 21.64 2.70 16.85
N GLU A 54 21.77 1.68 17.69
CA GLU A 54 22.05 1.80 19.13
C GLU A 54 23.33 2.59 19.44
N ARG A 55 24.24 2.72 18.48
CA ARG A 55 25.46 3.53 18.61
C ARG A 55 25.26 5.02 18.36
N SER A 56 24.07 5.44 17.94
CA SER A 56 23.75 6.84 17.67
C SER A 56 23.50 7.64 18.95
N SER A 57 23.84 8.93 18.93
CA SER A 57 23.54 9.84 20.05
C SER A 57 22.04 9.91 20.32
N PHE A 58 21.65 10.03 21.59
CA PHE A 58 20.25 10.18 22.00
C PHE A 58 19.53 11.29 21.23
N ALA A 59 20.19 12.43 21.00
CA ALA A 59 19.61 13.55 20.27
C ALA A 59 19.32 13.21 18.79
N TRP A 60 20.21 12.44 18.14
CA TRP A 60 20.01 12.00 16.76
C TRP A 60 18.84 11.01 16.67
N ARG A 61 18.79 10.04 17.59
CA ARG A 61 17.72 9.05 17.62
C ARG A 61 16.34 9.68 17.82
N ASP A 62 16.25 10.69 18.68
CA ASP A 62 15.00 11.41 18.92
C ASP A 62 14.53 12.18 17.68
N GLN A 63 15.45 12.89 17.01
CA GLN A 63 15.16 13.63 15.77
C GLN A 63 14.67 12.70 14.65
N VAL A 64 15.32 11.55 14.46
CA VAL A 64 14.93 10.57 13.44
C VAL A 64 13.58 9.93 13.78
N MET A 65 13.35 9.58 15.05
CA MET A 65 12.10 8.95 15.49
C MET A 65 10.91 9.92 15.48
N ALA A 66 11.13 11.24 15.57
CA ALA A 66 10.07 12.23 15.41
C ALA A 66 9.41 12.17 14.01
N LEU A 67 10.15 11.75 12.98
CA LEU A 67 9.64 11.62 11.62
C LEU A 67 8.92 10.29 11.35
N LEU A 68 8.99 9.33 12.29
CA LEU A 68 8.41 7.99 12.12
C LEU A 68 6.91 8.04 11.85
N ALA A 69 6.17 8.85 12.62
CA ALA A 69 4.72 8.97 12.50
C ALA A 69 4.29 9.56 11.14
N PRO A 70 4.77 10.76 10.72
CA PRO A 70 4.38 11.32 9.43
C PRO A 70 4.82 10.45 8.25
N ILE A 71 6.03 9.88 8.29
CA ILE A 71 6.52 9.01 7.20
C ILE A 71 5.77 7.69 7.16
N GLY A 72 5.41 7.12 8.31
CA GLY A 72 4.56 5.93 8.40
C GLY A 72 3.21 6.12 7.72
N LEU A 73 2.56 7.27 7.94
CA LEU A 73 1.29 7.61 7.31
C LEU A 73 1.42 7.82 5.80
N LEU A 74 2.43 8.58 5.35
CA LEU A 74 2.70 8.78 3.92
C LEU A 74 2.98 7.45 3.21
N THR A 75 3.77 6.58 3.84
CA THR A 75 4.07 5.25 3.30
C THR A 75 2.81 4.42 3.18
N LEU A 76 1.92 4.46 4.18
CA LEU A 76 0.65 3.75 4.12
C LEU A 76 -0.23 4.25 2.97
N MET A 77 -0.26 5.55 2.73
CA MET A 77 -1.00 6.15 1.60
C MET A 77 -0.45 5.67 0.25
N VAL A 78 0.88 5.66 0.08
CA VAL A 78 1.55 5.15 -1.11
C VAL A 78 1.26 3.66 -1.32
N VAL A 79 1.27 2.87 -0.23
CA VAL A 79 0.95 1.45 -0.27
C VAL A 79 -0.49 1.21 -0.72
N TRP A 80 -1.46 2.00 -0.25
CA TRP A 80 -2.84 1.89 -0.73
C TRP A 80 -2.94 2.14 -2.24
N VAL A 81 -2.32 3.21 -2.74
CA VAL A 81 -2.32 3.52 -4.17
C VAL A 81 -1.68 2.38 -4.98
N ALA A 82 -0.54 1.86 -4.53
CA ALA A 82 0.14 0.74 -5.19
C ALA A 82 -0.72 -0.53 -5.22
N LEU A 83 -1.46 -0.83 -4.15
CA LEU A 83 -2.38 -1.97 -4.10
C LEU A 83 -3.59 -1.80 -5.02
N VAL A 84 -4.17 -0.60 -5.10
CA VAL A 84 -5.25 -0.31 -6.05
C VAL A 84 -4.73 -0.45 -7.49
N LEU A 85 -3.53 0.06 -7.78
CA LEU A 85 -2.90 -0.07 -9.09
C LEU A 85 -2.67 -1.53 -9.47
N ALA A 86 -2.11 -2.33 -8.56
CA ALA A 86 -1.91 -3.76 -8.79
C ALA A 86 -3.23 -4.52 -8.99
N SER A 87 -4.28 -4.12 -8.25
CA SER A 87 -5.62 -4.69 -8.39
C SER A 87 -6.20 -4.41 -9.77
N TYR A 88 -6.14 -3.15 -10.22
CA TYR A 88 -6.59 -2.74 -11.55
C TYR A 88 -5.77 -3.40 -12.65
N MET A 89 -4.45 -3.52 -12.49
CA MET A 89 -3.59 -4.18 -13.48
C MET A 89 -3.99 -5.63 -13.67
N GLY A 90 -4.26 -6.36 -12.58
CA GLY A 90 -4.77 -7.73 -12.66
C GLY A 90 -6.14 -7.82 -13.33
N MET A 91 -7.06 -6.93 -12.97
CA MET A 91 -8.41 -6.90 -13.54
C MET A 91 -8.40 -6.57 -15.05
N PHE A 92 -7.66 -5.54 -15.47
CA PHE A 92 -7.57 -5.15 -16.88
C PHE A 92 -6.83 -6.19 -17.71
N TRP A 93 -5.74 -6.75 -17.19
CA TRP A 93 -5.03 -7.85 -17.87
C TRP A 93 -5.95 -9.06 -18.09
N ALA A 94 -6.80 -9.38 -17.13
CA ALA A 94 -7.74 -10.49 -17.24
C ALA A 94 -8.86 -10.24 -18.27
N VAL A 95 -9.28 -8.98 -18.47
CA VAL A 95 -10.40 -8.60 -19.34
C VAL A 95 -9.95 -8.30 -20.78
N GLN A 96 -8.96 -7.43 -20.95
CA GLN A 96 -8.61 -6.84 -22.26
C GLN A 96 -7.68 -7.73 -23.09
N GLN A 97 -7.05 -8.74 -22.48
CA GLN A 97 -6.11 -9.67 -23.15
C GLN A 97 -4.83 -9.01 -23.69
N GLU A 98 -4.55 -7.78 -23.27
CA GLU A 98 -3.37 -7.02 -23.67
C GLU A 98 -2.14 -7.38 -22.83
N GLY A 99 -0.97 -6.88 -23.25
CA GLY A 99 0.28 -7.08 -22.51
C GLY A 99 0.24 -6.45 -21.12
N TRP A 100 1.10 -6.93 -20.21
CA TRP A 100 1.22 -6.39 -18.85
C TRP A 100 1.58 -4.90 -18.82
N SER A 101 2.34 -4.41 -19.81
CA SER A 101 2.69 -2.99 -19.96
C SER A 101 1.47 -2.12 -20.27
N GLU A 102 0.59 -2.60 -21.16
CA GLU A 102 -0.65 -1.92 -21.54
C GLU A 102 -1.59 -1.86 -20.32
N ALA A 103 -1.76 -2.99 -19.64
CA ALA A 103 -2.57 -3.08 -18.43
C ALA A 103 -2.06 -2.14 -17.34
N PHE A 104 -0.75 -1.98 -17.18
CA PHE A 104 -0.17 -1.01 -16.26
C PHE A 104 -0.47 0.43 -16.66
N PHE A 105 -0.31 0.77 -17.94
CA PHE A 105 -0.57 2.11 -18.47
C PHE A 105 -2.05 2.51 -18.29
N ILE A 106 -2.97 1.63 -18.68
CA ILE A 106 -4.43 1.82 -18.53
C ILE A 106 -4.84 1.90 -17.06
N SER A 107 -4.22 1.09 -16.19
CA SER A 107 -4.49 1.17 -14.75
C SER A 107 -4.03 2.50 -14.17
N GLY A 108 -2.85 2.97 -14.59
CA GLY A 108 -2.25 4.24 -14.16
C GLY A 108 -3.08 5.45 -14.60
N SER A 109 -3.47 5.51 -15.87
CA SER A 109 -4.35 6.57 -16.40
C SER A 109 -5.70 6.60 -15.68
N SER A 110 -6.32 5.44 -15.48
CA SER A 110 -7.60 5.33 -14.75
C SER A 110 -7.50 5.81 -13.30
N LEU A 111 -6.38 5.54 -12.62
CA LEU A 111 -6.15 5.96 -11.23
C LEU A 111 -5.82 7.44 -11.09
N LEU A 112 -5.03 7.97 -12.03
CA LEU A 112 -4.49 9.33 -11.98
C LEU A 112 -5.26 10.32 -12.85
N THR A 113 -6.32 9.85 -13.52
CA THR A 113 -7.16 10.65 -14.44
C THR A 113 -6.38 11.31 -15.59
N LEU A 114 -5.28 10.70 -16.00
CA LEU A 114 -4.43 11.13 -17.13
C LEU A 114 -4.95 10.55 -18.45
#